data_AF-A0A918FBR2-F1
#
_entry.id   AF-A0A918FBR2-F1
#
_cell.length_a   1.000
_cell.length_b   1.000
_cell.length_c   1.000
_cell.angle_alpha   90.00
_cell.angle_beta   90.00
_cell.angle_gamma   90.00
#
_symmetry.space_group_name_H-M   'P 1'
#
loop_
_entity.id
_entity.type
_entity.pdbx_description
1 polymer ?
#
loop_
_entity_poly.entity_id
_entity_poly.type
_entity_poly.pdbx_seq_one_letter_code
_entity_poly.pdbx_strand_id
1 'polypeptide(L)'
;MNTTLEALQTWLKANYRAAHDSLQPGLADSEIDELLSDWPYQLSADVRALYRWHNGFEDTQVELLPGLSFLPLEQALELAAAYWEASAAQVKKGGEEFFPRLVLPIFSDADSNVLALVQGFEKTAPVQPASPVQVIALQQGQRLYAFQRLEDLLKASLKLLESGVYRVDQDRDRVELTDERRAQAAWRKFPMLYLERATLDADDAEELEDDSDEDEDLSDEEASENLLANLMSMLGLHPDDIDPATATLEELNDLQEVSALESWPPALQQRFHELGGGVKTLDEEAEKPDEEPGNSVP
;
A
#
# COMPACT_ATOMS: atom_id res chain seq x y z
N MET A 1 -1.91 -4.52 19.28
CA MET A 1 -2.59 -3.28 18.82
C MET A 1 -2.72 -2.22 19.93
N ASN A 2 -3.47 -2.46 21.02
CA ASN A 2 -3.82 -1.41 22.01
C ASN A 2 -2.62 -0.58 22.52
N THR A 3 -1.51 -1.23 22.90
CA THR A 3 -0.31 -0.51 23.36
C THR A 3 0.28 0.44 22.30
N THR A 4 0.20 0.06 21.03
CA THR A 4 0.62 0.94 19.91
C THR A 4 -0.30 2.16 19.80
N LEU A 5 -1.61 1.95 19.90
CA LEU A 5 -2.60 3.04 19.80
C LEU A 5 -2.50 4.02 20.98
N GLU A 6 -2.28 3.52 22.20
CA GLU A 6 -2.04 4.35 23.38
C GLU A 6 -0.76 5.20 23.25
N ALA A 7 0.30 4.61 22.70
CA ALA A 7 1.55 5.33 22.44
C ALA A 7 1.37 6.39 21.35
N LEU A 8 0.65 6.06 20.27
CA LEU A 8 0.31 6.99 19.19
C LEU A 8 -0.52 8.17 19.72
N GLN A 9 -1.58 7.91 20.50
CA GLN A 9 -2.38 8.96 21.14
C GLN A 9 -1.51 9.89 22.00
N THR A 10 -0.63 9.31 22.83
CA THR A 10 0.27 10.08 23.69
C THR A 10 1.18 10.98 22.86
N TRP A 11 1.70 10.45 21.75
CA TRP A 11 2.56 11.19 20.84
C TRP A 11 1.79 12.33 20.15
N LEU A 12 0.61 12.06 19.58
CA LEU A 12 -0.22 13.05 18.90
C LEU A 12 -0.58 14.20 19.85
N LYS A 13 -1.03 13.87 21.07
CA LYS A 13 -1.37 14.89 22.07
C LYS A 13 -0.21 15.82 22.41
N ALA A 14 1.02 15.32 22.40
CA ALA A 14 2.20 16.09 22.74
C ALA A 14 2.80 16.85 21.54
N ASN A 15 2.71 16.29 20.33
CA ASN A 15 3.50 16.75 19.18
C ASN A 15 2.66 17.14 17.96
N TYR A 16 1.40 16.75 17.88
CA TYR A 16 0.52 16.99 16.73
C TYR A 16 -0.92 17.25 17.18
N ARG A 17 -1.15 18.47 17.69
CA ARG A 17 -2.39 18.79 18.37
C ARG A 17 -3.59 18.84 17.43
N ALA A 18 -3.41 19.34 16.20
CA ALA A 18 -4.48 19.37 15.21
C ALA A 18 -5.01 17.95 14.93
N ALA A 19 -4.13 17.00 14.57
CA ALA A 19 -4.50 15.60 14.44
C ALA A 19 -5.15 15.01 15.68
N HIS A 20 -4.61 15.27 16.88
CA HIS A 20 -5.24 14.79 18.10
C HIS A 20 -6.67 15.34 18.29
N ASP A 21 -6.89 16.63 18.04
CA ASP A 21 -8.15 17.30 18.29
C ASP A 21 -9.20 16.96 17.20
N SER A 22 -8.77 16.54 16.00
CA SER A 22 -9.64 16.08 14.90
C SER A 22 -10.06 14.60 14.99
N LEU A 23 -9.52 13.82 15.93
CA LEU A 23 -9.90 12.41 16.11
C LEU A 23 -11.36 12.28 16.56
N GLN A 24 -12.17 11.59 15.77
CA GLN A 24 -13.55 11.31 16.14
C GLN A 24 -13.63 10.29 17.28
N PRO A 25 -14.67 10.33 18.14
CA PRO A 25 -14.90 9.29 19.14
C PRO A 25 -14.87 7.87 18.52
N GLY A 26 -14.27 6.92 19.23
CA GLY A 26 -14.25 5.53 18.79
C GLY A 26 -15.63 4.88 18.80
N LEU A 27 -15.83 3.89 17.94
CA LEU A 27 -17.08 3.15 17.79
C LEU A 27 -17.16 1.97 18.77
N ALA A 28 -18.36 1.64 19.24
CA ALA A 28 -18.64 0.37 19.89
C ALA A 28 -18.72 -0.77 18.85
N ASP A 29 -18.47 -2.00 19.30
CA ASP A 29 -18.55 -3.17 18.41
C ASP A 29 -19.95 -3.32 17.76
N SER A 30 -21.02 -2.92 18.46
CA SER A 30 -22.37 -2.93 17.89
C SER A 30 -22.58 -1.89 16.79
N GLU A 31 -21.94 -0.72 16.88
CA GLU A 31 -22.01 0.32 15.85
C GLU A 31 -21.22 -0.13 14.61
N ILE A 32 -20.04 -0.73 14.81
CA ILE A 32 -19.27 -1.35 13.72
C ILE A 32 -20.10 -2.45 13.04
N ASP A 33 -20.78 -3.30 13.80
CA ASP A 33 -21.61 -4.39 13.26
C ASP A 33 -22.82 -3.87 12.48
N GLU A 34 -23.42 -2.76 12.94
CA GLU A 34 -24.53 -2.09 12.25
C GLU A 34 -24.08 -1.52 10.91
N LEU A 35 -22.95 -0.80 10.86
CA LEU A 35 -22.39 -0.26 9.62
C LEU A 35 -22.01 -1.34 8.60
N LEU A 36 -21.60 -2.52 9.07
CA LEU A 36 -21.23 -3.66 8.23
C LEU A 36 -22.40 -4.62 7.92
N SER A 37 -23.63 -4.29 8.32
CA SER A 37 -24.78 -5.21 8.17
C SER A 37 -24.96 -5.67 6.73
N ASP A 38 -24.78 -4.74 5.79
CA ASP A 38 -25.05 -4.93 4.37
C ASP A 38 -23.80 -5.36 3.57
N TRP A 39 -22.64 -5.39 4.23
CA TRP A 39 -21.37 -5.72 3.62
C TRP A 39 -21.11 -7.24 3.62
N PRO A 40 -20.45 -7.81 2.60
CA PRO A 40 -20.20 -9.26 2.50
C PRO A 40 -19.09 -9.77 3.43
N TYR A 41 -18.43 -8.89 4.21
CA TYR A 41 -17.30 -9.24 5.05
C TYR A 41 -17.45 -8.78 6.50
N GLN A 42 -16.53 -9.26 7.32
CA GLN A 42 -16.26 -8.81 8.68
C GLN A 42 -14.83 -8.29 8.78
N LEU A 43 -14.58 -7.36 9.71
CA LEU A 43 -13.27 -6.79 9.98
C LEU A 43 -12.45 -7.67 10.93
N SER A 44 -11.12 -7.66 10.80
CA SER A 44 -10.23 -8.32 11.78
C SER A 44 -10.31 -7.69 13.16
N ALA A 45 -9.76 -8.40 14.15
CA ALA A 45 -9.59 -7.85 15.50
C ALA A 45 -8.73 -6.57 15.51
N ASP A 46 -7.69 -6.49 14.67
CA ASP A 46 -6.81 -5.32 14.58
C ASP A 46 -7.53 -4.08 14.00
N VAL A 47 -8.35 -4.26 12.97
CA VAL A 47 -9.12 -3.15 12.36
C VAL A 47 -10.23 -2.69 13.29
N ARG A 48 -10.94 -3.62 13.95
CA ARG A 48 -11.91 -3.26 15.00
C ARG A 48 -11.25 -2.54 16.16
N ALA A 49 -10.02 -2.91 16.54
CA ALA A 49 -9.29 -2.21 17.59
C ALA A 49 -8.94 -0.77 17.17
N LEU A 50 -8.62 -0.53 15.90
CA LEU A 50 -8.39 0.82 15.37
C LEU A 50 -9.68 1.67 15.44
N TYR A 51 -10.82 1.17 14.96
CA TYR A 51 -12.09 1.92 14.97
C TYR A 51 -12.71 2.09 16.36
N ARG A 52 -12.44 1.16 17.30
CA ARG A 52 -12.78 1.35 18.73
C ARG A 52 -11.94 2.43 19.38
N TRP A 53 -10.74 2.68 18.87
CA TRP A 53 -9.88 3.74 19.36
C TRP A 53 -10.40 5.09 18.89
N HIS A 54 -10.54 5.28 17.58
CA HIS A 54 -11.14 6.49 16.98
C HIS A 54 -11.79 6.16 15.63
N ASN A 55 -12.89 6.83 15.29
CA ASN A 55 -13.58 6.67 14.00
C ASN A 55 -13.02 7.60 12.92
N GLY A 56 -11.73 7.49 12.63
CA GLY A 56 -11.09 8.41 11.69
C GLY A 56 -10.94 9.84 12.21
N PHE A 57 -10.63 10.74 11.29
CA PHE A 57 -10.66 12.19 11.51
C PHE A 57 -11.98 12.79 11.02
N GLU A 58 -12.39 13.89 11.64
CA GLU A 58 -13.49 14.73 11.13
C GLU A 58 -13.09 15.46 9.85
N ASP A 59 -11.83 15.85 9.74
CA ASP A 59 -11.25 16.55 8.59
C ASP A 59 -10.27 15.62 7.86
N THR A 60 -10.60 15.30 6.60
CA THR A 60 -9.80 14.43 5.73
C THR A 60 -8.51 15.07 5.24
N GLN A 61 -8.32 16.37 5.45
CA GLN A 61 -7.05 17.06 5.18
C GLN A 61 -6.00 16.76 6.25
N VAL A 62 -6.41 16.29 7.42
CA VAL A 62 -5.49 16.00 8.52
C VAL A 62 -4.86 14.63 8.32
N GLU A 63 -3.53 14.60 8.25
CA GLU A 63 -2.77 13.37 8.01
C GLU A 63 -2.43 12.63 9.31
N LEU A 64 -2.66 11.31 9.36
CA LEU A 64 -2.17 10.45 10.45
C LEU A 64 -0.82 9.83 10.07
N LEU A 65 -0.71 9.45 8.80
CA LEU A 65 0.50 8.97 8.16
C LEU A 65 0.90 9.98 7.08
N PRO A 66 2.17 10.06 6.66
CA PRO A 66 2.58 10.97 5.59
C PRO A 66 1.70 10.83 4.36
N GLY A 67 1.00 11.90 3.99
CA GLY A 67 0.09 11.94 2.85
C GLY A 67 -1.19 11.12 3.01
N LEU A 68 -1.47 10.49 4.16
CA LEU A 68 -2.67 9.68 4.36
C LEU A 68 -3.45 10.06 5.62
N SER A 69 -4.70 10.42 5.41
CA SER A 69 -5.71 10.67 6.44
C SER A 69 -6.38 9.37 6.90
N PHE A 70 -6.80 9.34 8.17
CA PHE A 70 -7.53 8.21 8.74
C PHE A 70 -9.03 8.38 8.48
N LEU A 71 -9.59 7.51 7.63
CA LEU A 71 -10.99 7.63 7.23
C LEU A 71 -11.94 7.16 8.33
N PRO A 72 -13.06 7.87 8.55
CA PRO A 72 -14.22 7.33 9.27
C PRO A 72 -14.73 6.06 8.58
N LEU A 73 -15.26 5.11 9.36
CA LEU A 73 -15.67 3.82 8.83
C LEU A 73 -16.74 3.96 7.75
N GLU A 74 -17.67 4.90 7.90
CA GLU A 74 -18.70 5.21 6.92
C GLU A 74 -18.10 5.63 5.57
N GLN A 75 -17.13 6.56 5.59
CA GLN A 75 -16.45 7.02 4.38
C GLN A 75 -15.61 5.90 3.75
N ALA A 76 -14.92 5.11 4.58
CA ALA A 76 -14.17 3.94 4.13
C ALA A 76 -15.07 2.94 3.38
N LEU A 77 -16.31 2.74 3.86
CA LEU A 77 -17.30 1.87 3.23
C LEU A 77 -17.86 2.50 1.94
N GLU A 78 -18.22 3.77 1.94
CA GLU A 78 -18.66 4.48 0.71
C GLU A 78 -17.60 4.38 -0.39
N LEU A 79 -16.35 4.62 -0.04
CA LEU A 79 -15.22 4.54 -0.94
C LEU A 79 -14.98 3.11 -1.45
N ALA A 80 -15.07 2.10 -0.57
CA ALA A 80 -15.02 0.71 -0.99
C ALA A 80 -16.13 0.35 -2.00
N ALA A 81 -17.34 0.88 -1.82
CA ALA A 81 -18.47 0.60 -2.71
C ALA A 81 -18.21 1.18 -4.11
N ALA A 82 -17.72 2.42 -4.19
CA ALA A 82 -17.35 3.06 -5.44
C ALA A 82 -16.29 2.22 -6.20
N TYR A 83 -15.24 1.76 -5.52
CA TYR A 83 -14.22 0.94 -6.16
C TYR A 83 -14.70 -0.44 -6.57
N TRP A 84 -15.66 -1.04 -5.84
CA TRP A 84 -16.26 -2.30 -6.25
C TRP A 84 -17.07 -2.17 -7.52
N GLU A 85 -17.80 -1.07 -7.67
CA GLU A 85 -18.55 -0.78 -8.90
C GLU A 85 -17.61 -0.55 -10.08
N ALA A 86 -16.57 0.27 -9.89
CA ALA A 86 -15.53 0.51 -10.90
C ALA A 86 -14.82 -0.79 -11.32
N SER A 87 -14.37 -1.58 -10.34
CA SER A 87 -13.72 -2.87 -10.58
C SER A 87 -14.66 -3.86 -11.28
N ALA A 88 -15.95 -3.88 -10.95
CA ALA A 88 -16.93 -4.73 -11.62
C ALA A 88 -17.22 -4.28 -13.06
N ALA A 89 -17.17 -2.98 -13.34
CA ALA A 89 -17.29 -2.44 -14.69
C ALA A 89 -16.08 -2.84 -15.56
N GLN A 90 -14.87 -2.73 -15.02
CA GLN A 90 -13.63 -3.16 -15.70
C GLN A 90 -13.63 -4.65 -16.04
N VAL A 91 -14.04 -5.51 -15.10
CA VAL A 91 -14.17 -6.96 -15.35
C VAL A 91 -15.16 -7.26 -16.48
N LYS A 92 -16.26 -6.50 -16.60
CA LYS A 92 -17.22 -6.67 -17.71
C LYS A 92 -16.63 -6.27 -19.06
N LYS A 93 -15.68 -5.32 -19.10
CA LYS A 93 -14.92 -4.94 -20.30
C LYS A 93 -13.81 -5.95 -20.65
N GLY A 94 -13.57 -6.95 -19.81
CA GLY A 94 -12.56 -7.99 -20.02
C GLY A 94 -11.23 -7.72 -19.29
N GLY A 95 -11.17 -6.68 -18.46
CA GLY A 95 -10.02 -6.41 -17.58
C GLY A 95 -10.01 -7.26 -16.31
N GLU A 96 -9.00 -7.05 -15.47
CA GLU A 96 -8.82 -7.78 -14.20
C GLU A 96 -9.58 -7.10 -13.03
N GLU A 97 -9.83 -7.86 -11.95
CA GLU A 97 -10.43 -7.30 -10.73
C GLU A 97 -9.40 -6.41 -10.03
N PHE A 98 -9.59 -5.09 -10.13
CA PHE A 98 -8.67 -4.14 -9.52
C PHE A 98 -8.86 -3.99 -8.01
N PHE A 99 -10.09 -4.15 -7.54
CA PHE A 99 -10.46 -3.95 -6.14
C PHE A 99 -11.22 -5.15 -5.60
N PRO A 100 -10.55 -6.08 -4.91
CA PRO A 100 -11.21 -7.28 -4.40
C PRO A 100 -12.38 -6.92 -3.47
N ARG A 101 -13.47 -7.68 -3.55
CA ARG A 101 -14.67 -7.51 -2.68
C ARG A 101 -14.44 -7.64 -1.16
N LEU A 102 -13.22 -7.93 -0.74
CA LEU A 102 -12.85 -8.09 0.66
C LEU A 102 -11.77 -7.08 1.08
N VAL A 103 -11.64 -5.93 0.41
CA VAL A 103 -10.76 -4.85 0.87
C VAL A 103 -11.54 -3.62 1.33
N LEU A 104 -11.03 -2.95 2.35
CA LEU A 104 -11.57 -1.70 2.91
C LEU A 104 -10.45 -0.63 2.94
N PRO A 105 -10.62 0.53 2.29
CA PRO A 105 -9.68 1.65 2.39
C PRO A 105 -9.84 2.30 3.76
N ILE A 106 -8.85 2.18 4.63
CA ILE A 106 -8.88 2.77 5.98
C ILE A 106 -8.03 4.03 6.07
N PHE A 107 -7.11 4.23 5.13
CA PHE A 107 -6.44 5.51 4.94
C PHE A 107 -6.49 5.92 3.48
N SER A 108 -6.58 7.23 3.24
CA SER A 108 -6.59 7.83 1.92
C SER A 108 -5.82 9.13 1.93
N ASP A 109 -5.19 9.49 0.82
CA ASP A 109 -4.79 10.88 0.57
C ASP A 109 -6.01 11.76 0.26
N ALA A 110 -5.76 13.07 0.16
CA ALA A 110 -6.81 14.07 -0.07
C ALA A 110 -7.57 13.83 -1.39
N ASP A 111 -6.89 13.30 -2.40
CA ASP A 111 -7.42 13.10 -3.75
C ASP A 111 -7.91 11.67 -3.99
N SER A 112 -7.83 10.79 -2.98
CA SER A 112 -8.15 9.35 -3.09
C SER A 112 -7.35 8.60 -4.16
N ASN A 113 -6.16 9.07 -4.48
CA ASN A 113 -5.21 8.45 -5.40
C ASN A 113 -4.37 7.37 -4.72
N VAL A 114 -4.12 7.49 -3.41
CA VAL A 114 -3.37 6.51 -2.62
C VAL A 114 -4.20 6.03 -1.45
N LEU A 115 -4.34 4.71 -1.34
CA LEU A 115 -5.15 4.07 -0.33
C LEU A 115 -4.33 3.06 0.46
N ALA A 116 -4.46 3.08 1.78
CA ALA A 116 -4.08 1.93 2.59
C ALA A 116 -5.33 1.09 2.88
N LEU A 117 -5.32 -0.09 2.32
CA LEU A 117 -6.37 -1.09 2.35
C LEU A 117 -6.08 -2.15 3.38
N VAL A 118 -7.13 -2.60 4.05
CA VAL A 118 -7.09 -3.80 4.90
C VAL A 118 -8.00 -4.86 4.32
N GLN A 119 -7.54 -6.09 4.40
CA GLN A 119 -8.34 -7.24 3.99
C GLN A 119 -9.40 -7.56 5.06
N GLY A 120 -10.67 -7.46 4.68
CA GLY A 120 -11.79 -8.08 5.38
C GLY A 120 -11.84 -9.59 5.16
N PHE A 121 -12.74 -10.25 5.89
CA PHE A 121 -12.91 -11.72 5.83
C PHE A 121 -14.36 -12.04 5.54
N GLU A 122 -14.62 -13.15 4.85
CA GLU A 122 -16.00 -13.62 4.70
C GLU A 122 -16.69 -13.70 6.07
N LYS A 123 -17.97 -13.30 6.13
CA LYS A 123 -18.75 -13.32 7.38
C LYS A 123 -18.81 -14.69 8.06
N THR A 124 -18.67 -15.75 7.27
CA THR A 124 -18.70 -17.16 7.72
C THR A 124 -17.32 -17.66 8.19
N ALA A 125 -16.24 -16.95 7.87
CA ALA A 125 -14.90 -17.33 8.29
C ALA A 125 -14.71 -17.10 9.80
N PRO A 126 -13.81 -17.85 10.45
CA PRO A 126 -13.35 -17.50 11.80
C PRO A 126 -12.77 -16.08 11.80
N VAL A 127 -13.08 -15.28 12.82
CA VAL A 127 -12.48 -13.94 12.98
C VAL A 127 -10.97 -14.10 13.07
N GLN A 128 -10.26 -13.52 12.10
CA GLN A 128 -8.81 -13.57 12.05
C GLN A 128 -8.21 -12.51 12.98
N PRO A 129 -7.09 -12.83 13.66
CA PRO A 129 -6.46 -11.92 14.61
C PRO A 129 -5.78 -10.73 13.91
N ALA A 130 -5.33 -10.92 12.67
CA ALA A 130 -4.60 -9.91 11.90
C ALA A 130 -5.23 -9.75 10.53
N SER A 131 -5.16 -8.54 10.01
CA SER A 131 -5.45 -8.25 8.60
C SER A 131 -4.17 -7.73 7.94
N PRO A 132 -3.73 -8.33 6.81
CA PRO A 132 -2.68 -7.75 6.00
C PRO A 132 -3.13 -6.39 5.48
N VAL A 133 -2.19 -5.44 5.50
CA VAL A 133 -2.36 -4.12 4.90
C VAL A 133 -1.72 -4.12 3.53
N GLN A 134 -2.50 -3.69 2.55
CA GLN A 134 -2.06 -3.39 1.20
C GLN A 134 -2.11 -1.87 1.05
N VAL A 135 -1.10 -1.26 0.46
CA VAL A 135 -1.15 0.14 0.05
C VAL A 135 -1.22 0.15 -1.46
N ILE A 136 -2.24 0.76 -2.04
CA ILE A 136 -2.43 0.82 -3.49
C ILE A 136 -2.33 2.29 -3.92
N ALA A 137 -1.59 2.55 -5.00
CA ALA A 137 -1.62 3.81 -5.72
C ALA A 137 -2.42 3.60 -7.01
N LEU A 138 -3.62 4.17 -7.08
CA LEU A 138 -4.60 3.89 -8.13
C LEU A 138 -4.15 4.40 -9.50
N GLN A 139 -3.64 5.64 -9.57
CA GLN A 139 -3.29 6.30 -10.83
C GLN A 139 -2.20 5.56 -11.62
N GLN A 140 -1.40 4.72 -10.98
CA GLN A 140 -0.31 3.98 -11.63
C GLN A 140 -0.60 2.48 -11.80
N GLY A 141 -1.78 2.00 -11.38
CA GLY A 141 -2.07 0.56 -11.34
C GLY A 141 -1.35 -0.21 -10.25
N GLN A 142 -0.37 0.37 -9.58
CA GLN A 142 0.56 -0.39 -8.74
C GLN A 142 -0.03 -0.72 -7.37
N ARG A 143 0.19 -1.97 -6.91
CA ARG A 143 -0.19 -2.43 -5.57
C ARG A 143 1.04 -2.80 -4.76
N LEU A 144 1.16 -2.19 -3.60
CA LEU A 144 2.19 -2.53 -2.62
C LEU A 144 1.59 -3.36 -1.49
N TYR A 145 2.08 -4.56 -1.27
CA TYR A 145 1.77 -5.34 -0.07
C TYR A 145 2.74 -4.94 1.04
N ALA A 146 2.37 -3.89 1.76
CA ALA A 146 3.27 -3.22 2.67
C ALA A 146 3.46 -3.96 4.01
N PHE A 147 2.40 -4.53 4.61
CA PHE A 147 2.50 -5.14 5.95
C PHE A 147 1.61 -6.37 6.13
N GLN A 148 2.11 -7.40 6.80
CA GLN A 148 1.29 -8.55 7.22
C GLN A 148 0.22 -8.19 8.26
N ARG A 149 0.43 -7.10 9.00
CA ARG A 149 -0.43 -6.68 10.09
C ARG A 149 -0.52 -5.16 10.14
N LEU A 150 -1.73 -4.65 10.29
CA LEU A 150 -1.98 -3.23 10.57
C LEU A 150 -1.21 -2.71 11.79
N GLU A 151 -1.04 -3.53 12.81
CA GLU A 151 -0.25 -3.16 13.99
C GLU A 151 1.20 -2.82 13.64
N ASP A 152 1.78 -3.51 12.66
CA ASP A 152 3.19 -3.31 12.28
C ASP A 152 3.37 -2.03 11.47
N LEU A 153 2.40 -1.69 10.60
CA LEU A 153 2.33 -0.37 9.95
C LEU A 153 2.34 0.74 11.02
N LEU A 154 1.42 0.70 11.97
CA LEU A 154 1.28 1.76 12.97
C LEU A 154 2.51 1.87 13.89
N LYS A 155 3.14 0.74 14.25
CA LYS A 155 4.40 0.73 15.02
C LYS A 155 5.54 1.37 14.24
N ALA A 156 5.65 1.05 12.95
CA ALA A 156 6.68 1.62 12.09
C ALA A 156 6.50 3.13 11.93
N SER A 157 5.27 3.56 11.65
CA SER A 157 4.92 4.98 11.56
C SER A 157 5.22 5.74 12.85
N LEU A 158 4.81 5.20 14.01
CA LEU A 158 5.11 5.81 15.30
C LEU A 158 6.62 5.94 15.55
N LYS A 159 7.39 4.90 15.25
CA LYS A 159 8.86 4.93 15.43
C LYS A 159 9.52 5.99 14.56
N LEU A 160 9.00 6.21 13.35
CA LEU A 160 9.49 7.24 12.44
C LEU A 160 9.16 8.63 12.94
N LEU A 161 7.93 8.85 13.41
CA LEU A 161 7.49 10.09 14.07
C LEU A 161 8.37 10.41 15.29
N GLU A 162 8.62 9.43 16.16
CA GLU A 162 9.48 9.57 17.35
C GLU A 162 10.94 9.87 17.01
N SER A 163 11.42 9.39 15.86
CA SER A 163 12.81 9.57 15.43
C SER A 163 13.10 10.95 14.81
N GLY A 164 12.05 11.76 14.60
CA GLY A 164 12.12 13.06 13.92
C GLY A 164 12.37 12.96 12.43
N VAL A 165 12.17 11.79 11.83
CA VAL A 165 12.24 11.60 10.36
C VAL A 165 11.05 12.28 9.68
N TYR A 166 9.91 12.32 10.36
CA TYR A 166 8.78 13.13 9.97
C TYR A 166 8.75 14.42 10.76
N ARG A 167 8.45 15.52 10.07
CA ARG A 167 8.13 16.82 10.67
C ARG A 167 6.64 17.07 10.53
N VAL A 168 6.02 17.43 11.63
CA VAL A 168 4.63 17.89 11.63
C VAL A 168 4.62 19.38 11.28
N ASP A 169 3.94 19.73 10.19
CA ASP A 169 3.58 21.11 9.89
C ASP A 169 2.21 21.40 10.50
N GLN A 170 2.20 22.07 11.65
CA GLN A 170 0.97 22.41 12.39
C GLN A 170 0.14 23.48 11.69
N ASP A 171 0.73 24.24 10.75
CA ASP A 171 0.00 25.32 10.06
C ASP A 171 -0.75 24.78 8.84
N ARG A 172 -0.32 23.61 8.34
CA ARG A 172 -0.89 22.96 7.15
C ARG A 172 -1.55 21.62 7.45
N ASP A 173 -1.48 21.16 8.69
CA ASP A 173 -1.97 19.85 9.13
C ASP A 173 -1.41 18.69 8.29
N ARG A 174 -0.10 18.75 8.00
CA ARG A 174 0.62 17.75 7.21
C ARG A 174 1.79 17.11 7.95
N VAL A 175 2.12 15.88 7.55
CA VAL A 175 3.27 15.13 8.02
C VAL A 175 4.29 15.04 6.89
N GLU A 176 5.34 15.86 6.98
CA GLU A 176 6.37 15.95 5.94
C GLU A 176 7.54 15.00 6.22
N LEU A 177 7.97 14.25 5.21
CA LEU A 177 9.21 13.47 5.25
C LEU A 177 10.42 14.41 5.17
N THR A 178 11.32 14.34 6.15
CA THR A 178 12.52 15.20 6.21
C THR A 178 13.83 14.48 5.94
N ASP A 179 13.86 13.16 6.12
CA ASP A 179 15.05 12.33 5.88
C ASP A 179 14.62 10.96 5.34
N GLU A 180 14.54 10.92 4.02
CA GLU A 180 14.12 9.76 3.23
C GLU A 180 14.98 8.52 3.50
N ARG A 181 16.31 8.66 3.53
CA ARG A 181 17.22 7.54 3.79
C ARG A 181 17.02 6.95 5.18
N ARG A 182 16.78 7.78 6.19
CA ARG A 182 16.46 7.29 7.55
C ARG A 182 15.08 6.66 7.60
N ALA A 183 14.10 7.15 6.83
CA ALA A 183 12.79 6.52 6.71
C ALA A 183 12.92 5.11 6.13
N GLN A 184 13.59 4.98 4.99
CA GLN A 184 13.89 3.70 4.33
C GLN A 184 14.56 2.71 5.28
N ALA A 185 15.63 3.14 5.96
CA ALA A 185 16.37 2.28 6.88
C ALA A 185 15.55 1.84 8.10
N ALA A 186 14.51 2.58 8.46
CA ALA A 186 13.58 2.21 9.52
C ALA A 186 12.46 1.31 8.99
N TRP A 187 11.88 1.58 7.82
CA TRP A 187 10.87 0.75 7.16
C TRP A 187 11.39 -0.65 6.84
N ARG A 188 12.63 -0.78 6.34
CA ARG A 188 13.30 -2.08 6.08
C ARG A 188 13.46 -2.99 7.31
N LYS A 189 13.23 -2.47 8.53
CA LYS A 189 13.25 -3.29 9.77
C LYS A 189 11.93 -4.00 10.04
N PHE A 190 10.89 -3.71 9.26
CA PHE A 190 9.59 -4.34 9.35
C PHE A 190 9.43 -5.34 8.19
N PRO A 191 8.77 -6.49 8.41
CA PRO A 191 8.58 -7.49 7.38
C PRO A 191 7.58 -6.98 6.33
N MET A 192 8.09 -6.31 5.30
CA MET A 192 7.33 -5.96 4.10
C MET A 192 7.10 -7.22 3.27
N LEU A 193 5.90 -7.36 2.70
CA LEU A 193 5.48 -8.61 2.08
C LEU A 193 5.95 -8.77 0.65
N TYR A 194 5.68 -7.79 -0.22
CA TYR A 194 6.00 -7.81 -1.67
C TYR A 194 5.42 -6.53 -2.36
N LEU A 195 5.87 -6.16 -3.56
CA LEU A 195 5.15 -5.21 -4.44
C LEU A 195 4.64 -5.98 -5.67
N GLU A 196 3.34 -5.92 -5.92
CA GLU A 196 2.72 -6.51 -7.11
C GLU A 196 2.33 -5.40 -8.08
N ARG A 197 2.87 -5.43 -9.30
CA ARG A 197 2.34 -4.61 -10.39
C ARG A 197 1.01 -5.21 -10.84
N ALA A 198 -0.10 -4.60 -10.45
CA ALA A 198 -1.32 -4.71 -11.24
C ALA A 198 -1.21 -3.67 -12.38
N THR A 199 -1.47 -4.05 -13.61
CA THR A 199 -1.57 -3.07 -14.70
C THR A 199 -3.01 -2.61 -14.77
N LEU A 200 -3.27 -1.37 -14.35
CA LEU A 200 -4.43 -0.64 -14.86
C LEU A 200 -4.04 -0.24 -16.28
N ASP A 201 -4.73 -0.77 -17.29
CA ASP A 201 -4.59 -0.26 -18.65
C ASP A 201 -5.02 1.22 -18.60
N ALA A 202 -4.04 2.12 -18.75
CA ALA A 202 -4.24 3.56 -18.62
C ALA A 202 -5.31 4.09 -19.60
N ASP A 203 -5.51 3.39 -20.72
CA ASP A 203 -6.54 3.68 -21.72
C ASP A 203 -7.98 3.55 -21.19
N ASP A 204 -8.22 2.83 -20.07
CA ASP A 204 -9.55 2.67 -19.47
C ASP A 204 -9.82 3.63 -18.28
N ALA A 205 -8.79 4.29 -17.74
CA ALA A 205 -8.93 5.22 -16.61
C ALA A 205 -9.40 6.61 -17.06
N GLU A 206 -9.00 7.06 -18.27
CA GLU A 206 -9.44 8.33 -18.86
C GLU A 206 -10.95 8.35 -19.20
N GLU A 207 -11.62 7.19 -19.32
CA GLU A 207 -13.09 7.13 -19.53
C GLU A 207 -13.92 7.39 -18.26
N LEU A 208 -13.30 7.51 -17.07
CA LEU A 208 -14.02 7.82 -15.82
C LEU A 208 -14.10 9.32 -15.52
N GLU A 209 -13.36 10.16 -16.26
CA GLU A 209 -13.34 11.62 -16.07
C GLU A 209 -14.22 12.38 -17.08
N ASP A 210 -14.76 11.72 -18.12
CA ASP A 210 -15.37 12.39 -19.28
C ASP A 210 -16.90 12.60 -19.14
N ASP A 211 -17.36 13.17 -18.03
CA ASP A 211 -18.73 13.74 -17.95
C ASP A 211 -18.86 14.96 -17.00
N SER A 212 -17.79 15.45 -16.37
CA SER A 212 -17.81 16.73 -15.63
C SER A 212 -17.16 17.84 -16.44
N ASP A 213 -17.96 18.52 -17.25
CA ASP A 213 -17.65 19.83 -17.84
C ASP A 213 -17.45 20.89 -16.72
N GLU A 214 -16.33 20.87 -16.00
CA GLU A 214 -15.89 22.00 -15.18
C GLU A 214 -14.41 22.29 -15.46
N ASP A 215 -14.19 23.37 -16.22
CA ASP A 215 -12.92 24.05 -16.39
C ASP A 215 -12.35 24.46 -15.00
N GLU A 216 -11.53 23.61 -14.38
CA GLU A 216 -10.65 24.02 -13.27
C GLU A 216 -9.17 23.83 -13.66
N ASP A 217 -8.40 24.89 -13.43
CA ASP A 217 -6.98 25.02 -13.77
C ASP A 217 -6.13 23.89 -13.18
N LEU A 218 -5.67 22.96 -14.02
CA LEU A 218 -4.69 21.93 -13.67
C LEU A 218 -3.31 22.55 -13.45
N SER A 219 -2.93 22.75 -12.18
CA SER A 219 -1.54 22.93 -11.76
C SER A 219 -1.03 21.84 -10.80
N ASP A 220 -1.86 20.84 -10.47
CA ASP A 220 -1.59 19.94 -9.35
C ASP A 220 -1.27 18.48 -9.76
N GLU A 221 -1.20 18.17 -11.07
CA GLU A 221 -0.78 16.85 -11.58
C GLU A 221 0.64 16.43 -11.14
N GLU A 222 1.55 17.36 -10.88
CA GLU A 222 2.89 17.04 -10.35
C GLU A 222 2.87 16.53 -8.89
N ALA A 223 1.78 16.74 -8.15
CA ALA A 223 1.71 16.36 -6.74
C ALA A 223 1.40 14.87 -6.53
N SER A 224 0.54 14.28 -7.38
CA SER A 224 0.15 12.87 -7.28
C SER A 224 1.19 11.91 -7.85
N GLU A 225 1.87 12.27 -8.95
CA GLU A 225 3.00 11.51 -9.50
C GLU A 225 4.16 11.39 -8.50
N ASN A 226 4.34 12.42 -7.66
CA ASN A 226 5.36 12.41 -6.62
C ASN A 226 5.01 11.51 -5.44
N LEU A 227 3.75 11.20 -5.12
CA LEU A 227 3.43 10.51 -3.87
C LEU A 227 3.80 9.02 -3.90
N LEU A 228 3.61 8.29 -5.00
CA LEU A 228 4.07 6.90 -5.11
C LEU A 228 5.59 6.82 -5.31
N ALA A 229 6.18 7.73 -6.08
CA ALA A 229 7.63 7.84 -6.16
C ALA A 229 8.23 8.13 -4.76
N ASN A 230 7.60 9.01 -3.98
CA ASN A 230 7.94 9.29 -2.58
C ASN A 230 7.64 8.11 -1.67
N LEU A 231 6.59 7.31 -1.90
CA LEU A 231 6.29 6.13 -1.09
C LEU A 231 7.26 4.98 -1.40
N MET A 232 7.54 4.71 -2.68
CA MET A 232 8.53 3.74 -3.13
C MET A 232 9.94 4.15 -2.72
N SER A 233 10.28 5.43 -2.88
CA SER A 233 11.54 5.98 -2.36
C SER A 233 11.54 5.94 -0.83
N MET A 234 10.47 6.29 -0.12
CA MET A 234 10.35 6.12 1.35
C MET A 234 10.54 4.67 1.79
N LEU A 235 10.10 3.69 1.01
CA LEU A 235 10.28 2.25 1.27
C LEU A 235 11.62 1.71 0.77
N GLY A 236 12.39 2.52 0.05
CA GLY A 236 13.71 2.21 -0.47
C GLY A 236 13.67 1.21 -1.62
N LEU A 237 12.58 1.26 -2.39
CA LEU A 237 12.28 0.44 -3.56
C LEU A 237 12.46 1.23 -4.86
N HIS A 238 13.00 2.46 -4.79
CA HIS A 238 13.35 3.22 -5.99
C HIS A 238 14.80 2.90 -6.41
N PRO A 239 15.06 2.63 -7.72
CA PRO A 239 16.40 2.28 -8.20
C PRO A 239 17.48 3.32 -7.87
N ASP A 240 17.13 4.61 -7.82
CA ASP A 240 18.07 5.70 -7.53
C ASP A 240 18.60 5.70 -6.08
N ASP A 241 17.93 5.02 -5.17
CA ASP A 241 18.28 4.99 -3.75
C ASP A 241 19.20 3.83 -3.35
N ILE A 242 19.40 2.88 -4.27
CA ILE A 242 20.28 1.74 -4.02
C ILE A 242 21.71 2.12 -4.37
N ASP A 243 22.62 2.08 -3.39
CA ASP A 243 24.06 2.25 -3.64
C ASP A 243 24.59 1.04 -4.42
N PRO A 244 25.01 1.21 -5.69
CA PRO A 244 25.50 0.11 -6.52
C PRO A 244 26.73 -0.58 -5.93
N ALA A 245 27.51 0.10 -5.09
CA ALA A 245 28.71 -0.48 -4.50
C ALA A 245 28.40 -1.54 -3.43
N THR A 246 27.28 -1.37 -2.72
CA THR A 246 26.89 -2.25 -1.61
C THR A 246 25.70 -3.16 -1.93
N ALA A 247 24.98 -2.89 -3.01
CA ALA A 247 23.84 -3.68 -3.43
C ALA A 247 24.18 -5.17 -3.55
N THR A 248 23.33 -6.01 -2.98
CA THR A 248 23.36 -7.47 -3.07
C THR A 248 22.49 -7.98 -4.21
N LEU A 249 22.68 -9.24 -4.64
CA LEU A 249 21.88 -9.80 -5.73
C LEU A 249 20.41 -9.99 -5.33
N GLU A 250 20.15 -10.32 -4.06
CA GLU A 250 18.80 -10.46 -3.50
C GLU A 250 18.05 -9.14 -3.59
N GLU A 251 18.63 -8.05 -3.06
CA GLU A 251 18.03 -6.70 -3.12
C GLU A 251 17.76 -6.23 -4.56
N LEU A 252 18.64 -6.57 -5.50
CA LEU A 252 18.45 -6.22 -6.91
C LEU A 252 17.42 -7.12 -7.60
N ASN A 253 17.30 -8.39 -7.24
CA ASN A 253 16.22 -9.24 -7.76
C ASN A 253 14.86 -8.74 -7.27
N ASP A 254 14.75 -8.39 -5.98
CA ASP A 254 13.54 -7.77 -5.43
C ASP A 254 13.24 -6.44 -6.16
N LEU A 255 14.27 -5.64 -6.47
CA LEU A 255 14.10 -4.41 -7.26
C LEU A 255 13.61 -4.70 -8.70
N GLN A 256 14.01 -5.83 -9.30
CA GLN A 256 13.63 -6.21 -10.66
C GLN A 256 12.18 -6.67 -10.75
N GLU A 257 11.63 -7.18 -9.65
CA GLU A 257 10.21 -7.50 -9.54
C GLU A 257 9.35 -6.23 -9.57
N VAL A 258 9.90 -5.08 -9.14
CA VAL A 258 9.15 -3.82 -8.99
C VAL A 258 9.38 -2.79 -10.09
N SER A 259 10.53 -2.85 -10.76
CA SER A 259 10.92 -1.87 -11.77
C SER A 259 11.72 -2.54 -12.89
N ALA A 260 11.45 -2.12 -14.13
CA ALA A 260 12.13 -2.68 -15.29
C ALA A 260 13.64 -2.35 -15.21
N LEU A 261 14.51 -3.32 -15.53
CA LEU A 261 15.96 -3.13 -15.44
C LEU A 261 16.43 -1.93 -16.28
N GLU A 262 15.75 -1.68 -17.41
CA GLU A 262 16.01 -0.57 -18.33
C GLU A 262 15.76 0.80 -17.69
N SER A 263 14.90 0.89 -16.67
CA SER A 263 14.61 2.13 -15.96
C SER A 263 15.58 2.41 -14.81
N TRP A 264 16.55 1.53 -14.53
CA TRP A 264 17.50 1.73 -13.44
C TRP A 264 18.66 2.64 -13.84
N PRO A 265 19.36 3.27 -12.88
CA PRO A 265 20.66 3.88 -13.12
C PRO A 265 21.64 2.91 -13.79
N PRO A 266 22.44 3.37 -14.78
CA PRO A 266 23.40 2.51 -15.48
C PRO A 266 24.37 1.78 -14.54
N ALA A 267 24.79 2.42 -13.44
CA ALA A 267 25.67 1.82 -12.45
C ALA A 267 25.00 0.63 -11.71
N LEU A 268 23.69 0.71 -11.47
CA LEU A 268 22.92 -0.34 -10.82
C LEU A 268 22.66 -1.51 -11.78
N GLN A 269 22.35 -1.21 -13.05
CA GLN A 269 22.24 -2.22 -14.11
C GLN A 269 23.55 -3.01 -14.24
N GLN A 270 24.69 -2.31 -14.28
CA GLN A 270 26.00 -2.92 -14.33
C GLN A 270 26.24 -3.82 -13.11
N ARG A 271 25.94 -3.34 -11.90
CA ARG A 271 26.08 -4.10 -10.67
C ARG A 271 25.25 -5.39 -10.69
N PHE A 272 24.02 -5.31 -11.17
CA PHE A 272 23.13 -6.47 -11.29
C PHE A 272 23.74 -7.57 -12.16
N HIS A 273 24.26 -7.20 -13.33
CA HIS A 273 24.94 -8.12 -14.23
C HIS A 273 26.25 -8.68 -13.64
N GLU A 274 27.03 -7.84 -12.94
CA GLU A 274 28.26 -8.29 -12.25
C GLU A 274 27.98 -9.34 -11.17
N LEU A 275 26.84 -9.26 -10.50
CA LEU A 275 26.40 -10.22 -9.50
C LEU A 275 25.72 -11.46 -10.11
N GLY A 276 25.58 -11.54 -11.43
CA GLY A 276 24.98 -12.67 -12.15
C GLY A 276 23.48 -12.54 -12.44
N GLY A 277 22.89 -11.36 -12.21
CA GLY A 277 21.51 -11.04 -12.58
C GLY A 277 21.28 -11.10 -14.08
N GLY A 278 20.19 -11.76 -14.50
CA GLY A 278 19.80 -11.93 -15.91
C GLY A 278 20.30 -13.22 -16.58
N VAL A 279 21.11 -14.05 -15.91
CA VAL A 279 21.42 -15.40 -16.38
C VAL A 279 20.28 -16.33 -15.95
N LYS A 280 19.23 -16.46 -16.77
CA LYS A 280 18.41 -17.67 -16.70
C LYS A 280 19.34 -18.84 -17.00
N THR A 281 19.71 -19.63 -16.01
CA THR A 281 20.40 -20.90 -16.19
C THR A 281 19.48 -21.82 -17.00
N LEU A 282 19.58 -21.73 -18.32
CA LEU A 282 18.92 -22.60 -19.30
C LEU A 282 19.60 -23.98 -19.40
N ASP A 283 20.28 -24.44 -18.34
CA ASP A 283 21.09 -25.66 -18.35
C ASP A 283 20.56 -26.80 -17.47
N GLU A 284 19.31 -26.75 -16.96
CA GLU A 284 18.69 -27.88 -16.23
C GLU A 284 17.59 -28.65 -17.00
N GLU A 285 17.34 -28.37 -18.28
CA GLU A 285 16.44 -29.18 -19.14
C GLU A 285 17.15 -29.84 -20.34
N ALA A 286 18.41 -30.25 -20.17
CA ALA A 286 19.05 -31.15 -21.13
C ALA A 286 18.68 -32.62 -20.84
N GLU A 287 17.65 -33.08 -21.56
CA GLU A 287 17.48 -34.43 -22.15
C GLU A 287 18.03 -35.64 -21.36
N LYS A 288 17.11 -36.44 -20.80
CA LYS A 288 17.29 -37.90 -20.82
C LYS A 288 16.54 -38.45 -22.04
N PRO A 289 17.23 -39.06 -23.02
CA PRO A 289 16.55 -39.70 -24.14
C PRO A 289 15.87 -40.99 -23.67
N ASP A 290 14.64 -41.18 -24.16
CA ASP A 290 13.88 -42.42 -24.08
C ASP A 290 14.66 -43.60 -24.68
N GLU A 291 14.98 -44.60 -23.86
CA GLU A 291 15.35 -45.93 -24.34
C GLU A 291 14.08 -46.76 -24.56
N GLU A 292 13.65 -46.89 -25.81
CA GLU A 292 12.74 -47.97 -26.24
C GLU A 292 13.48 -49.32 -26.23
N PRO A 293 12.97 -50.38 -25.57
CA PRO A 293 13.45 -51.73 -25.80
C PRO A 293 12.75 -52.34 -27.01
N GLY A 294 13.54 -52.51 -28.08
CA GLY A 294 13.16 -53.19 -29.30
C GLY A 294 12.76 -54.65 -29.12
N ASN A 295 11.69 -55.00 -29.81
CA ASN A 295 11.25 -56.36 -30.14
C ASN A 295 12.40 -57.23 -30.69
N SER A 296 12.51 -58.46 -30.20
CA SER A 296 13.09 -59.58 -30.96
C SER A 296 12.48 -60.90 -30.49
N VAL A 297 11.59 -61.41 -31.34
CA VAL A 297 11.06 -62.79 -31.33
C VAL A 297 11.97 -63.63 -32.24
N PRO A 298 12.24 -64.89 -31.86
CA PRO A 298 12.25 -65.99 -32.82
C PRO A 298 11.02 -66.90 -32.70
#